data_AF-A0A0W8G8R6-F1
#
_entry.id   AF-A0A0W8G8R6-F1
#
_cell.length_a   1.000
_cell.length_b   1.000
_cell.length_c   1.000
_cell.angle_alpha   90.00
_cell.angle_beta   90.00
_cell.angle_gamma   90.00
#
_symmetry.space_group_name_H-M   'P 1'
#
loop_
_entity.id
_entity.type
_entity.pdbx_description
1 polymer ?
#
loop_
_entity_poly.entity_id
_entity_poly.type
_entity_poly.pdbx_seq_one_letter_code
_entity_poly.pdbx_strand_id
1 'polypeptide(L)'
;MKKPLALLVMAVMTLSQALPALGSAKHFRSSHEHFTKYAAMASDLFLSTDDPAEKNTLGLLAASSSFYAERAYLVMQLTDILENMTEAADIEYVEKRVQAIKDFVLEVLRPEIKRVGDLTMGQKNPDIKSLGNLIVNELRVFERNTGNL
;
A
#
# COMPACT_ATOMS: atom_id res chain seq x y z
N MET A 1 2.42 -51.65 -5.83
CA MET A 1 3.09 -50.35 -6.04
C MET A 1 2.04 -49.24 -6.14
N LYS A 2 1.76 -48.52 -5.05
CA LYS A 2 0.83 -47.37 -5.01
C LYS A 2 1.37 -46.35 -3.99
N LYS A 3 2.45 -45.65 -4.33
CA LYS A 3 3.04 -44.59 -3.50
C LYS A 3 3.32 -43.23 -4.21
N PRO A 4 3.16 -43.03 -5.54
CA PRO A 4 3.52 -41.74 -6.14
C PRO A 4 2.48 -40.64 -5.89
N LEU A 5 1.19 -40.98 -5.70
CA LEU A 5 0.12 -39.99 -5.56
C LEU A 5 0.17 -39.26 -4.21
N ALA A 6 0.52 -39.95 -3.13
CA ALA A 6 0.57 -39.37 -1.79
C ALA A 6 1.74 -38.38 -1.60
N LEU A 7 2.86 -38.61 -2.31
CA LEU A 7 4.00 -37.68 -2.32
C LEU A 7 3.68 -36.40 -3.10
N LEU A 8 2.94 -36.53 -4.22
CA LEU A 8 2.53 -35.38 -5.03
C LEU A 8 1.53 -34.47 -4.28
N VAL A 9 0.57 -35.06 -3.55
CA VAL A 9 -0.43 -34.29 -2.77
C VAL A 9 0.24 -33.56 -1.60
N MET A 10 1.20 -34.18 -0.90
CA MET A 10 1.95 -33.48 0.14
C MET A 10 2.85 -32.37 -0.41
N ALA A 11 3.48 -32.57 -1.57
CA ALA A 11 4.29 -31.53 -2.21
C ALA A 11 3.45 -30.32 -2.68
N VAL A 12 2.22 -30.54 -3.16
CA VAL A 12 1.30 -29.45 -3.55
C VAL A 12 0.79 -28.69 -2.31
N MET A 13 0.57 -29.38 -1.19
CA MET A 13 0.15 -28.74 0.06
C MET A 13 1.25 -27.90 0.71
N THR A 14 2.52 -28.29 0.60
CA THR A 14 3.66 -27.48 1.10
C THR A 14 3.95 -26.28 0.20
N LEU A 15 3.79 -26.41 -1.12
CA LEU A 15 3.91 -25.28 -2.06
C LEU A 15 2.83 -24.20 -1.85
N SER A 16 1.65 -24.59 -1.36
CA SER A 16 0.53 -23.67 -1.14
C SER A 16 0.72 -22.74 0.07
N GLN A 17 1.66 -23.04 0.98
CA GLN A 17 1.92 -22.23 2.18
C GLN A 17 3.11 -21.26 2.02
N ALA A 18 3.92 -21.40 0.96
CA ALA A 18 5.07 -20.52 0.70
C ALA A 18 4.77 -19.38 -0.30
N LEU A 19 3.54 -19.28 -0.80
CA LEU A 19 3.18 -18.43 -1.94
C LEU A 19 2.65 -17.00 -1.65
N PRO A 20 2.26 -16.55 -0.43
CA PRO A 20 1.71 -15.20 -0.30
C PRO A 20 2.76 -14.10 -0.52
N ALA A 21 4.05 -14.40 -0.34
CA ALA A 21 5.12 -13.45 -0.58
C ALA A 21 5.41 -13.23 -2.07
N LEU A 22 5.25 -14.24 -2.93
CA LEU A 22 5.67 -14.17 -4.34
C LEU A 22 4.78 -13.22 -5.15
N GLY A 23 5.34 -12.07 -5.53
CA GLY A 23 4.68 -11.03 -6.29
C GLY A 23 3.86 -10.05 -5.44
N SER A 24 4.15 -9.92 -4.15
CA SER A 24 3.54 -8.90 -3.29
C SER A 24 4.16 -7.53 -3.57
N ALA A 25 5.46 -7.47 -3.91
CA ALA A 25 6.15 -6.24 -4.29
C ALA A 25 5.44 -5.46 -5.45
N LYS A 26 4.88 -6.17 -6.44
CA LYS A 26 4.18 -5.54 -7.58
C LYS A 26 2.94 -4.73 -7.16
N HIS A 27 2.27 -5.16 -6.09
CA HIS A 27 1.08 -4.49 -5.58
C HIS A 27 1.45 -3.17 -4.91
N PHE A 28 2.55 -3.16 -4.18
CA PHE A 28 3.10 -1.94 -3.57
C PHE A 28 3.68 -0.99 -4.61
N ARG A 29 4.27 -1.50 -5.70
CA ARG A 29 4.66 -0.67 -6.86
C ARG A 29 3.46 0.10 -7.42
N SER A 30 2.34 -0.59 -7.64
CA SER A 30 1.12 0.03 -8.18
C SER A 30 0.61 1.14 -7.25
N SER A 31 0.58 0.88 -5.94
CA SER A 31 0.21 1.90 -4.96
C SER A 31 1.17 3.09 -4.94
N HIS A 32 2.49 2.86 -5.05
CA HIS A 32 3.47 3.94 -5.16
C HIS A 32 3.22 4.83 -6.38
N GLU A 33 2.98 4.24 -7.54
CA GLU A 33 2.70 4.96 -8.79
C GLU A 33 1.39 5.76 -8.69
N HIS A 34 0.34 5.16 -8.13
CA HIS A 34 -0.95 5.83 -7.93
C HIS A 34 -0.84 7.01 -6.95
N PHE A 35 -0.22 6.81 -5.79
CA PHE A 35 -0.04 7.88 -4.83
C PHE A 35 0.82 9.02 -5.38
N THR A 36 1.89 8.72 -6.12
CA THR A 36 2.71 9.73 -6.80
C THR A 36 1.86 10.54 -7.79
N LYS A 37 1.03 9.86 -8.58
CA LYS A 37 0.09 10.52 -9.50
C LYS A 37 -0.91 11.40 -8.76
N TYR A 38 -1.49 10.94 -7.67
CA TYR A 38 -2.48 11.72 -6.91
C TYR A 38 -1.85 12.92 -6.20
N ALA A 39 -0.60 12.80 -5.73
CA ALA A 39 0.15 13.92 -5.19
C ALA A 39 0.37 15.03 -6.23
N ALA A 40 0.73 14.65 -7.47
CA ALA A 40 0.86 15.58 -8.57
C ALA A 40 -0.49 16.24 -8.91
N MET A 41 -1.56 15.46 -9.05
CA MET A 41 -2.92 16.00 -9.29
C MET A 41 -3.37 16.97 -8.20
N ALA A 42 -3.11 16.66 -6.93
CA ALA A 42 -3.45 17.54 -5.81
C ALA A 42 -2.65 18.85 -5.87
N SER A 43 -1.37 18.78 -6.24
CA SER A 43 -0.49 19.94 -6.39
C SER A 43 -0.91 20.82 -7.57
N ASP A 44 -1.28 20.22 -8.71
CA ASP A 44 -1.77 20.96 -9.87
C ASP A 44 -3.08 21.69 -9.55
N LEU A 45 -4.03 20.99 -8.91
CA LEU A 45 -5.27 21.62 -8.43
C LEU A 45 -4.97 22.74 -7.43
N PHE A 46 -4.06 22.52 -6.49
CA PHE A 46 -3.66 23.52 -5.49
C PHE A 46 -3.17 24.82 -6.15
N LEU A 47 -2.37 24.70 -7.20
CA LEU A 47 -1.84 25.85 -7.94
C LEU A 47 -2.91 26.56 -8.78
N SER A 48 -3.94 25.82 -9.24
CA SER A 48 -5.01 26.36 -10.09
C SER A 48 -6.21 26.95 -9.33
N THR A 49 -6.39 26.58 -8.06
CA THR A 49 -7.47 27.08 -7.20
C THR A 49 -7.11 28.47 -6.65
N ASP A 50 -8.11 29.33 -6.46
CA ASP A 50 -7.95 30.62 -5.75
C ASP A 50 -8.51 30.60 -4.33
N ASP A 51 -9.39 29.66 -3.99
CA ASP A 51 -9.98 29.52 -2.65
C ASP A 51 -8.96 28.98 -1.63
N PRO A 52 -8.62 29.75 -0.58
CA PRO A 52 -7.69 29.32 0.46
C PRO A 52 -8.13 28.04 1.20
N ALA A 53 -9.44 27.82 1.39
CA ALA A 53 -9.93 26.64 2.08
C ALA A 53 -9.72 25.36 1.25
N GLU A 54 -9.94 25.47 -0.06
CA GLU A 54 -9.65 24.41 -1.02
C GLU A 54 -8.15 24.14 -1.11
N LYS A 55 -7.31 25.19 -1.14
CA LYS A 55 -5.85 25.04 -1.09
C LYS A 55 -5.37 24.27 0.14
N ASN A 56 -5.90 24.59 1.32
CA ASN A 56 -5.52 23.85 2.53
C ASN A 56 -5.87 22.36 2.42
N THR A 57 -7.04 22.04 1.87
CA THR A 57 -7.43 20.64 1.63
C THR A 57 -6.50 19.97 0.63
N LEU A 58 -6.24 20.61 -0.51
CA LEU A 58 -5.38 20.07 -1.56
C LEU A 58 -3.93 19.89 -1.09
N GLY A 59 -3.42 20.80 -0.26
CA GLY A 59 -2.11 20.66 0.37
C GLY A 59 -2.04 19.43 1.30
N LEU A 60 -3.08 19.18 2.09
CA LEU A 60 -3.17 17.97 2.92
C LEU A 60 -3.27 16.70 2.09
N LEU A 61 -4.05 16.71 0.99
CA LEU A 61 -4.17 15.57 0.07
C LEU A 61 -2.85 15.27 -0.64
N ALA A 62 -2.13 16.31 -1.08
CA ALA A 62 -0.81 16.18 -1.69
C ALA A 62 0.22 15.60 -0.72
N ALA A 63 0.24 16.12 0.52
CA ALA A 63 1.13 15.66 1.57
C ALA A 63 0.86 14.20 1.95
N SER A 64 -0.42 13.85 2.18
CA SER A 64 -0.82 12.47 2.48
C SER A 64 -0.43 11.52 1.34
N SER A 65 -0.74 11.89 0.09
CA SER A 65 -0.39 11.06 -1.08
C SER A 65 1.13 10.86 -1.19
N SER A 66 1.93 11.92 -1.06
CA SER A 66 3.39 11.82 -1.14
C SER A 66 3.96 10.92 -0.04
N PHE A 67 3.47 11.07 1.18
CA PHE A 67 3.88 10.27 2.32
C PHE A 67 3.57 8.77 2.13
N TYR A 68 2.41 8.44 1.57
CA TYR A 68 2.07 7.05 1.28
C TYR A 68 2.72 6.49 0.00
N ALA A 69 3.10 7.35 -0.95
CA ALA A 69 3.95 6.96 -2.07
C ALA A 69 5.31 6.46 -1.58
N GLU A 70 5.95 7.19 -0.67
CA GLU A 70 7.23 6.79 -0.08
C GLU A 70 7.11 5.50 0.73
N ARG A 71 6.06 5.37 1.55
CA ARG A 71 5.82 4.14 2.32
C ARG A 71 5.57 2.93 1.43
N ALA A 72 4.77 3.08 0.38
CA ALA A 72 4.54 2.01 -0.59
C ALA A 72 5.84 1.60 -1.29
N TYR A 73 6.69 2.56 -1.64
CA TYR A 73 8.01 2.27 -2.19
C TYR A 73 8.90 1.49 -1.21
N LEU A 74 8.96 1.90 0.06
CA LEU A 74 9.77 1.20 1.06
C LEU A 74 9.27 -0.23 1.31
N VAL A 75 7.96 -0.43 1.44
CA VAL A 75 7.37 -1.76 1.59
C VAL A 75 7.62 -2.61 0.34
N MET A 76 7.50 -2.03 -0.86
CA MET A 76 7.85 -2.70 -2.11
C MET A 76 9.29 -3.21 -2.09
N GLN A 77 10.27 -2.35 -1.75
CA GLN A 77 11.68 -2.73 -1.74
C GLN A 77 11.97 -3.84 -0.72
N LEU A 78 11.38 -3.77 0.47
CA LEU A 78 11.57 -4.80 1.50
C LEU A 78 10.96 -6.15 1.09
N THR A 79 9.79 -6.10 0.46
CA THR A 79 9.11 -7.29 -0.04
C THR A 79 9.88 -7.91 -1.20
N ASP A 80 10.39 -7.08 -2.13
CA ASP A 80 11.23 -7.53 -3.25
C ASP A 80 12.53 -8.17 -2.76
N ILE A 81 13.19 -7.58 -1.75
CA ILE A 81 14.36 -8.18 -1.10
C ILE A 81 13.98 -9.56 -0.54
N LEU A 82 12.93 -9.63 0.28
CA LEU A 82 12.49 -10.89 0.88
C LEU A 82 12.16 -11.97 -0.18
N GLU A 83 11.47 -11.59 -1.25
CA GLU A 83 11.09 -12.49 -2.36
C GLU A 83 12.32 -13.08 -3.10
N ASN A 84 13.46 -12.38 -3.10
CA ASN A 84 14.67 -12.78 -3.82
C ASN A 84 15.77 -13.34 -2.90
N MET A 85 15.53 -13.48 -1.60
CA MET A 85 16.50 -14.06 -0.66
C MET A 85 16.54 -15.58 -0.76
N THR A 86 17.74 -16.15 -0.56
CA THR A 86 17.97 -17.60 -0.65
C THR A 86 18.48 -18.23 0.65
N GLU A 87 19.03 -17.44 1.56
CA GLU A 87 19.61 -17.91 2.83
C GLU A 87 18.52 -17.96 3.92
N ALA A 88 18.32 -19.14 4.52
CA ALA A 88 17.17 -19.39 5.39
C ALA A 88 17.18 -18.54 6.67
N ALA A 89 18.36 -18.33 7.27
CA ALA A 89 18.50 -17.52 8.48
C ALA A 89 18.17 -16.04 8.23
N ASP A 90 18.57 -15.51 7.07
CA ASP A 90 18.32 -14.12 6.72
C ASP A 90 16.84 -13.91 6.35
N ILE A 91 16.20 -14.89 5.67
CA ILE A 91 14.76 -14.88 5.38
C ILE A 91 13.97 -14.75 6.69
N GLU A 92 14.23 -15.60 7.69
CA GLU A 92 13.52 -15.55 8.97
C GLU A 92 13.68 -14.18 9.68
N TYR A 93 14.89 -13.60 9.62
CA TYR A 93 15.15 -12.28 10.18
C TYR A 93 14.33 -11.20 9.46
N VAL A 94 14.33 -11.19 8.13
CA VAL A 94 13.64 -10.18 7.32
C VAL A 94 12.13 -10.33 7.43
N GLU A 95 11.57 -11.54 7.44
CA GLU A 95 10.13 -11.79 7.67
C GLU A 95 9.67 -11.17 8.98
N LYS A 96 10.42 -11.35 10.08
CA LYS A 96 10.08 -10.72 11.37
C LYS A 96 10.09 -9.20 11.30
N ARG A 97 10.99 -8.61 10.51
CA ARG A 97 11.03 -7.14 10.29
C ARG A 97 9.86 -6.67 9.43
N VAL A 98 9.52 -7.41 8.38
CA VAL A 98 8.36 -7.13 7.52
C VAL A 98 7.07 -7.20 8.33
N GLN A 99 6.92 -8.20 9.20
CA GLN A 99 5.76 -8.30 10.10
C GLN A 99 5.66 -7.12 11.07
N ALA A 100 6.78 -6.68 11.66
CA ALA A 100 6.80 -5.49 12.52
C ALA A 100 6.41 -4.21 11.76
N ILE A 101 6.84 -4.08 10.51
CA ILE A 101 6.47 -2.94 9.64
C ILE A 101 4.99 -3.01 9.27
N LYS A 102 4.47 -4.20 8.95
CA LYS A 102 3.04 -4.42 8.69
C LYS A 102 2.21 -3.92 9.86
N ASP A 103 2.53 -4.35 11.08
CA ASP A 103 1.76 -3.98 12.27
C ASP A 103 1.79 -2.46 12.50
N PHE A 104 2.97 -1.84 12.39
CA PHE A 104 3.13 -0.40 12.49
C PHE A 104 2.34 0.36 11.42
N VAL A 105 2.41 -0.07 10.16
CA VAL A 105 1.71 0.58 9.04
C VAL A 105 0.19 0.47 9.23
N LEU A 106 -0.33 -0.70 9.60
CA LEU A 106 -1.76 -0.91 9.79
C LEU A 106 -2.32 -0.08 10.96
N GLU A 107 -1.55 0.09 12.04
CA GLU A 107 -1.94 0.93 13.18
C GLU A 107 -2.23 2.38 12.76
N VAL A 108 -1.35 2.96 11.94
CA VAL A 108 -1.42 4.37 11.54
C VAL A 108 -2.31 4.63 10.32
N LEU A 109 -2.55 3.61 9.48
CA LEU A 109 -3.25 3.76 8.20
C LEU A 109 -4.77 3.91 8.36
N ARG A 110 -5.38 3.21 9.32
CA ARG A 110 -6.85 3.32 9.56
C ARG A 110 -7.29 4.72 9.99
N PRO A 111 -6.61 5.38 10.96
CA PRO A 111 -6.89 6.78 11.28
C PRO A 111 -6.73 7.70 10.07
N GLU A 112 -5.74 7.44 9.21
CA GLU A 112 -5.52 8.24 8.01
C GLU A 112 -6.65 8.10 7.00
N ILE A 113 -7.09 6.87 6.70
CA ILE A 113 -8.22 6.62 5.79
C ILE A 113 -9.45 7.40 6.25
N LYS A 114 -9.72 7.38 7.56
CA LYS A 114 -10.81 8.17 8.13
C LYS A 114 -10.59 9.67 7.93
N ARG A 115 -9.41 10.18 8.27
CA ARG A 115 -9.07 11.61 8.16
C ARG A 115 -9.22 12.12 6.72
N VAL A 116 -8.64 11.42 5.75
CA VAL A 116 -8.74 11.78 4.33
C VAL A 116 -10.17 11.64 3.83
N GLY A 117 -10.90 10.61 4.28
CA GLY A 117 -12.32 10.43 4.00
C GLY A 117 -13.19 11.59 4.48
N ASP A 118 -13.01 12.01 5.74
CA ASP A 118 -13.74 13.13 6.33
C ASP A 118 -13.43 14.45 5.59
N LEU A 119 -12.15 14.69 5.26
CA LEU A 119 -11.72 15.84 4.47
C LEU A 119 -12.40 15.86 3.09
N THR A 120 -12.46 14.70 2.43
CA THR A 120 -13.06 14.54 1.10
C THR A 120 -14.56 14.76 1.12
N MET A 121 -15.27 14.22 2.11
CA MET A 121 -16.72 14.35 2.25
C MET A 121 -17.15 15.80 2.49
N GLY A 122 -16.31 16.61 3.14
CA GLY A 122 -16.55 18.03 3.38
C GLY A 122 -16.42 18.92 2.14
N GLN A 123 -15.86 18.43 1.03
CA GLN A 123 -15.60 19.25 -0.16
C GLN A 123 -16.84 19.42 -1.03
N LYS A 124 -17.06 20.67 -1.46
CA LYS A 124 -18.10 21.04 -2.44
C LYS A 124 -17.57 20.97 -3.87
N ASN A 125 -16.28 21.24 -4.07
CA ASN A 125 -15.64 21.17 -5.36
C ASN A 125 -15.57 19.70 -5.83
N PRO A 126 -16.18 19.37 -7.00
CA PRO A 126 -16.28 18.01 -7.49
C PRO A 126 -14.91 17.40 -7.82
N ASP A 127 -13.94 18.21 -8.26
CA ASP A 127 -12.62 17.73 -8.64
C ASP A 127 -11.81 17.34 -7.41
N ILE A 128 -11.83 18.17 -6.36
CA ILE A 128 -11.20 17.87 -5.07
C ILE A 128 -11.85 16.64 -4.45
N LYS A 129 -13.19 16.54 -4.50
CA LYS A 129 -13.94 15.40 -3.98
C LYS A 129 -13.60 14.10 -4.73
N SER A 130 -13.50 14.16 -6.06
CA SER A 130 -13.11 13.03 -6.89
C SER A 130 -11.70 12.55 -6.56
N LEU A 131 -10.73 13.48 -6.49
CA LEU A 131 -9.36 13.17 -6.12
C LEU A 131 -9.25 12.57 -4.72
N GLY A 132 -9.93 13.17 -3.74
CA GLY A 132 -9.97 12.63 -2.38
C GLY A 132 -10.50 11.20 -2.32
N ASN A 133 -11.53 10.87 -3.11
CA ASN A 133 -12.06 9.50 -3.19
C ASN A 133 -11.06 8.52 -3.81
N LEU A 134 -10.30 8.94 -4.84
CA LEU A 134 -9.23 8.13 -5.41
C LEU A 134 -8.16 7.81 -4.36
N ILE A 135 -7.74 8.82 -3.58
CA ILE A 135 -6.76 8.66 -2.51
C ILE A 135 -7.29 7.71 -1.42
N VAL A 136 -8.52 7.89 -0.95
CA VAL A 136 -9.13 7.01 0.06
C VAL A 136 -9.19 5.55 -0.42
N ASN A 137 -9.58 5.35 -1.69
CA ASN A 137 -9.64 4.01 -2.26
C ASN A 137 -8.25 3.37 -2.35
N GLU A 138 -7.23 4.13 -2.74
CA GLU A 138 -5.86 3.62 -2.80
C GLU A 138 -5.29 3.34 -1.41
N LEU A 139 -5.58 4.17 -0.40
CA LEU A 139 -5.22 3.88 1.00
C LEU A 139 -5.84 2.56 1.49
N ARG A 140 -7.06 2.23 1.09
CA ARG A 140 -7.70 0.94 1.40
C ARG A 140 -7.09 -0.23 0.64
N VAL A 141 -6.69 -0.02 -0.62
CA VAL A 141 -5.95 -1.02 -1.39
C VAL A 141 -4.60 -1.31 -0.73
N PHE A 142 -3.88 -0.25 -0.36
CA PHE A 142 -2.63 -0.34 0.38
C PHE A 142 -2.83 -1.04 1.73
N GLU A 143 -3.88 -0.71 2.50
CA GLU A 143 -4.22 -1.39 3.76
C GLU A 143 -4.40 -2.88 3.56
N ARG A 144 -5.21 -3.27 2.57
CA ARG A 144 -5.46 -4.68 2.27
C ARG A 144 -4.17 -5.41 1.87
N ASN A 145 -3.35 -4.79 1.02
CA ASN A 145 -2.10 -5.41 0.57
C ASN A 145 -1.11 -5.56 1.73
N THR A 146 -0.98 -4.54 2.59
CA THR A 146 -0.17 -4.63 3.82
C THR A 146 -0.74 -5.67 4.79
N GLY A 147 -2.06 -5.82 4.88
CA GLY A 147 -2.71 -6.87 5.67
C GLY A 147 -2.38 -8.29 5.21
N ASN A 148 -2.04 -8.45 3.93
CA ASN A 148 -1.72 -9.73 3.29
C ASN A 148 -0.21 -10.04 3.22
N LEU A 149 0.66 -9.12 3.67
CA LEU A 149 2.06 -9.44 3.98
C LEU A 149 2.12 -10.50 5.08
#